data_AF-A0A7X6P930-F1
#
_entry.id   AF-A0A7X6P930-F1
#
_cell.length_a   1.000
_cell.length_b   1.000
_cell.length_c   1.000
_cell.angle_alpha   90.00
_cell.angle_beta   90.00
_cell.angle_gamma   90.00
#
_symmetry.space_group_name_H-M   'P 1'
#
loop_
_entity.id
_entity.type
_entity.pdbx_description
1 polymer ?
#
loop_
_entity_poly.entity_id
_entity_poly.type
_entity_poly.pdbx_seq_one_letter_code
_entity_poly.pdbx_strand_id
1 'polypeptide(L)'
;MAQKKTFLQDIENPAELFISSKAEAPAPAQTQEAPAGKAPEGYHANPLYIENKSKRLQLLTKPSTAEKLRAKAQREGRSVNDIVNTILEEALREE
;
A
#
# COMPACT_ATOMS: atom_id res chain seq x y z
N MET A 1 39.51 -36.12 -38.87
CA MET A 1 38.44 -36.83 -38.14
C MET A 1 37.85 -35.85 -37.13
N ALA A 2 36.66 -35.30 -37.37
CA ALA A 2 36.09 -34.24 -36.55
C ALA A 2 35.27 -34.83 -35.38
N GLN A 3 35.72 -34.61 -34.15
CA GLN A 3 34.95 -34.91 -32.94
C GLN A 3 33.86 -33.83 -32.77
N LYS A 4 32.60 -34.26 -32.70
CA LYS A 4 31.45 -33.38 -32.56
C LYS A 4 31.47 -32.74 -31.17
N LYS A 5 31.32 -31.41 -31.15
CA LYS A 5 31.41 -30.56 -29.96
C LYS A 5 30.46 -31.04 -28.85
N THR A 6 31.07 -31.41 -27.73
CA THR A 6 30.52 -31.90 -26.45
C THR A 6 29.86 -30.80 -25.59
N PHE A 7 29.37 -29.71 -26.17
CA PHE A 7 28.81 -28.58 -25.41
C PHE A 7 27.30 -28.65 -25.16
N LEU A 8 26.61 -29.63 -25.74
CA LEU A 8 25.13 -29.75 -25.67
C LEU A 8 24.66 -30.97 -24.89
N GLN A 9 25.59 -31.76 -24.33
CA GLN A 9 25.24 -32.99 -23.61
C GLN A 9 24.94 -32.75 -22.13
N ASP A 10 25.45 -31.65 -21.55
CA ASP A 10 25.29 -31.34 -20.13
C ASP A 10 24.22 -30.27 -19.85
N ILE A 11 23.39 -29.91 -20.84
CA ILE A 11 22.30 -28.94 -20.70
C ILE A 11 20.98 -29.71 -20.86
N GLU A 12 20.32 -30.03 -19.75
CA GLU A 12 19.07 -30.82 -19.77
C GLU A 12 17.86 -30.02 -20.28
N ASN A 13 17.88 -28.68 -20.24
CA ASN A 13 16.79 -27.86 -20.78
C ASN A 13 17.29 -26.57 -21.46
N PRO A 14 17.00 -26.36 -22.76
CA PRO A 14 17.49 -25.20 -23.52
C PRO A 14 16.95 -23.85 -23.04
N ALA A 15 15.93 -23.82 -22.18
CA ALA A 15 15.35 -22.60 -21.63
C ALA A 15 16.26 -21.89 -20.60
N GLU A 16 17.19 -22.59 -19.97
CA GLU A 16 18.08 -22.05 -18.94
C GLU A 16 19.06 -21.00 -19.48
N LEU A 17 19.36 -21.06 -20.79
CA LEU A 17 20.22 -20.10 -21.47
C LEU A 17 19.58 -18.70 -21.59
N PHE A 18 18.27 -18.58 -21.35
CA PHE A 18 17.51 -17.32 -21.46
C PHE A 18 17.14 -16.70 -20.11
N ILE A 19 17.40 -17.37 -18.99
CA ILE A 19 17.14 -16.81 -17.66
C ILE A 19 18.30 -15.89 -17.28
N SER A 20 18.09 -14.58 -17.38
CA SER A 20 19.03 -13.60 -16.84
C SER A 20 19.11 -13.77 -15.32
N SER A 21 20.29 -14.15 -14.81
CA SER A 21 20.54 -14.20 -13.37
C SER A 21 20.56 -12.78 -12.81
N LYS A 22 19.40 -12.34 -12.33
CA LYS A 22 19.32 -11.14 -11.48
C LYS A 22 20.04 -11.45 -10.18
N ALA A 23 21.23 -10.87 -10.04
CA ALA A 23 22.00 -10.90 -8.82
C ALA A 23 21.13 -10.49 -7.62
N GLU A 24 20.98 -11.44 -6.71
CA GLU A 24 20.87 -11.35 -5.26
C GLU A 24 20.28 -10.05 -4.65
N ALA A 25 19.08 -10.17 -4.11
CA ALA A 25 18.58 -9.33 -3.04
C ALA A 25 18.15 -10.24 -1.87
N PRO A 26 18.47 -9.87 -0.61
CA PRO A 26 18.64 -10.81 0.49
C PRO A 26 17.31 -11.26 1.11
N ALA A 27 17.34 -12.52 1.56
CA ALA A 27 16.67 -13.20 2.68
C ALA A 27 15.31 -12.70 3.22
N PRO A 28 14.41 -13.65 3.61
CA PRO A 28 13.06 -13.35 4.07
C PRO A 28 13.05 -12.50 5.35
N ALA A 29 12.19 -11.48 5.35
CA ALA A 29 11.92 -10.65 6.52
C ALA A 29 11.43 -11.54 7.68
N GLN A 30 12.26 -11.59 8.72
CA GLN A 30 12.01 -12.21 10.00
C GLN A 30 10.76 -11.57 10.63
N THR A 31 9.84 -12.41 11.11
CA THR A 31 8.82 -12.02 12.08
C THR A 31 9.52 -11.47 13.32
N GLN A 32 9.63 -10.15 13.43
CA GLN A 32 10.05 -9.49 14.65
C GLN A 32 8.81 -9.16 15.47
N GLU A 33 8.51 -10.01 16.45
CA GLU A 33 7.94 -9.52 17.70
C GLU A 33 8.92 -8.48 18.24
N ALA A 34 8.52 -7.20 18.21
CA ALA A 34 9.30 -6.14 18.83
C ALA A 34 8.56 -5.56 20.03
N PRO A 35 9.30 -5.19 21.08
CA PRO A 35 8.82 -5.07 22.44
C PRO A 35 8.20 -3.69 22.68
N ALA A 36 7.57 -3.52 23.84
CA ALA A 36 7.18 -2.22 24.38
C ALA A 36 8.38 -1.24 24.40
N GLY A 37 8.50 -0.42 23.35
CA GLY A 37 9.48 0.66 23.27
C GLY A 37 9.01 1.83 24.13
N LYS A 38 9.74 2.13 25.21
CA LYS A 38 9.58 3.37 25.98
C LYS A 38 9.72 4.56 25.03
N ALA A 39 8.74 5.46 25.08
CA ALA A 39 8.84 6.75 24.42
C ALA A 39 10.09 7.53 24.93
N PRO A 40 10.81 8.25 24.07
CA PRO A 40 11.92 9.11 24.50
C PRO A 40 11.45 10.23 25.44
N GLU A 41 12.33 10.72 26.32
CA GLU A 41 11.99 11.79 27.29
C GLU A 41 11.42 13.01 26.57
N GLY A 42 10.20 13.40 26.96
CA GLY A 42 9.50 14.59 26.47
C GLY A 42 8.35 14.36 25.48
N TYR A 43 8.09 13.13 25.02
CA TYR A 43 6.99 12.85 24.09
C TYR A 43 6.10 11.68 24.54
N HIS A 44 4.78 11.87 24.52
CA HIS A 44 3.82 10.82 24.87
C HIS A 44 3.66 9.83 23.69
N ALA A 45 4.05 8.56 23.87
CA ALA A 45 3.57 7.49 23.01
C ALA A 45 2.12 7.19 23.41
N ASN A 46 1.15 7.64 22.60
CA ASN A 46 -0.26 7.36 22.86
C ASN A 46 -0.74 6.20 21.99
N PRO A 47 -0.97 5.00 22.56
CA PRO A 47 -1.40 3.79 21.83
C PRO A 47 -2.92 3.69 21.68
N LEU A 48 -3.65 4.81 21.69
CA LEU A 48 -5.08 4.81 21.36
C LEU A 48 -5.23 4.65 19.85
N TYR A 49 -5.55 3.43 19.40
CA TYR A 49 -5.88 3.02 18.02
C TYR A 49 -6.10 4.18 17.04
N ILE A 50 -5.02 4.66 16.42
CA ILE A 50 -5.12 5.62 15.33
C ILE A 50 -5.43 4.79 14.08
N GLU A 51 -6.59 5.05 13.46
CA GLU A 51 -6.96 4.41 12.19
C GLU A 51 -6.01 4.87 11.09
N ASN A 52 -4.92 4.12 10.90
CA ASN A 52 -3.87 4.46 9.94
C ASN A 52 -4.19 3.97 8.51
N LYS A 53 -5.28 3.23 8.31
CA LYS A 53 -5.64 2.61 7.02
C LYS A 53 -6.94 3.17 6.48
N SER A 54 -6.89 3.72 5.27
CA SER A 54 -8.09 4.15 4.54
C SER A 54 -8.86 2.94 3.99
N LYS A 55 -10.20 2.98 4.08
CA LYS A 55 -11.09 2.00 3.45
C LYS A 55 -11.94 2.67 2.38
N ARG A 56 -12.11 2.01 1.23
CA ARG A 56 -12.92 2.55 0.12
C ARG A 56 -14.40 2.26 0.37
N LEU A 57 -15.22 3.31 0.37
CA LEU A 57 -16.68 3.24 0.43
C LEU A 57 -17.26 3.66 -0.92
N GLN A 58 -18.14 2.83 -1.50
CA GLN A 58 -18.91 3.21 -2.69
C GLN A 58 -20.24 3.81 -2.25
N LEU A 59 -20.49 5.06 -2.61
CA LEU A 59 -21.71 5.79 -2.25
C LEU A 59 -22.57 6.02 -3.49
N LEU A 60 -23.87 5.71 -3.38
CA LEU A 60 -24.86 6.08 -4.38
C LEU A 60 -25.47 7.43 -4.01
N THR A 61 -25.16 8.47 -4.79
CA THR A 61 -25.64 9.84 -4.52
C THR A 61 -26.38 10.42 -5.72
N LYS A 62 -27.30 11.35 -5.46
CA LYS A 62 -27.92 12.15 -6.52
C LYS A 62 -26.87 13.00 -7.26
N PRO A 63 -27.01 13.23 -8.58
CA PRO A 63 -26.03 13.98 -9.36
C PRO A 63 -25.82 15.41 -8.84
N SER A 64 -26.91 16.08 -8.47
CA SER A 64 -26.87 17.43 -7.90
C SER A 64 -26.11 17.50 -6.56
N THR A 65 -26.15 16.44 -5.75
CA THR A 65 -25.38 16.36 -4.50
C THR A 65 -23.89 16.18 -4.80
N ALA A 66 -23.54 15.34 -5.78
CA ALA A 66 -22.15 15.14 -6.19
C ALA A 66 -21.52 16.44 -6.74
N GLU A 67 -22.28 17.22 -7.52
CA GLU A 67 -21.83 18.53 -8.03
C GLU A 67 -21.59 19.53 -6.89
N LYS A 68 -22.50 19.62 -5.93
CA LYS A 68 -22.34 20.49 -4.74
C LYS A 68 -21.11 20.11 -3.92
N LEU A 69 -20.86 18.81 -3.72
CA LEU A 69 -19.68 18.32 -3.02
C LEU A 69 -18.39 18.71 -3.75
N ARG A 70 -18.35 18.57 -5.08
CA ARG A 70 -17.20 18.99 -5.90
C ARG A 70 -16.97 20.50 -5.82
N ALA A 71 -18.02 21.31 -5.91
CA ALA A 71 -17.91 22.75 -5.80
C ALA A 71 -17.42 23.19 -4.41
N LYS A 72 -17.89 22.53 -3.34
CA LYS A 72 -17.41 22.75 -1.97
C LYS A 72 -15.94 22.39 -1.83
N ALA A 73 -15.53 21.22 -2.34
CA ALA A 73 -14.14 20.77 -2.33
C ALA A 73 -13.21 21.75 -3.08
N GLN A 74 -13.62 22.27 -4.24
CA GLN A 74 -12.85 23.26 -4.99
C GLN A 74 -12.70 24.58 -4.23
N ARG A 75 -13.77 25.07 -3.60
CA ARG A 75 -13.75 26.33 -2.82
C ARG A 75 -12.80 26.23 -1.62
N GLU A 76 -12.78 25.07 -0.97
CA GLU A 76 -11.98 24.83 0.24
C GLU A 76 -10.57 24.29 -0.10
N GLY A 77 -10.27 23.99 -1.36
CA GLY A 77 -8.99 23.42 -1.79
C GLY A 77 -8.73 22.02 -1.22
N ARG A 78 -9.78 21.27 -0.87
CA ARG A 78 -9.69 19.92 -0.28
C ARG A 78 -10.11 18.85 -1.27
N SER A 79 -9.75 17.59 -1.01
CA SER A 79 -10.26 16.50 -1.83
C SER A 79 -11.74 16.24 -1.53
N VAL A 80 -12.48 15.76 -2.54
CA VAL A 80 -13.89 15.36 -2.36
C VAL A 80 -14.01 14.27 -1.29
N ASN A 81 -13.03 13.37 -1.22
CA ASN A 81 -12.99 12.30 -0.23
C ASN A 81 -12.86 12.85 1.19
N ASP A 82 -12.01 13.85 1.42
CA ASP A 82 -11.83 14.45 2.74
C ASP A 82 -13.10 15.15 3.20
N ILE A 83 -13.77 15.89 2.30
CA ILE A 83 -15.04 16.55 2.61
C ILE A 83 -16.10 15.53 2.98
N VAL A 84 -16.23 14.45 2.20
CA VAL A 84 -17.18 13.37 2.49
C VAL A 84 -16.85 12.71 3.83
N ASN A 85 -15.58 12.41 4.09
CA ASN A 85 -15.15 11.79 5.33
C ASN A 85 -15.47 12.67 6.55
N THR A 86 -15.14 13.97 6.50
CA THR A 86 -15.46 14.91 7.58
C THR A 86 -16.97 15.02 7.82
N ILE A 87 -17.79 15.07 6.77
CA ILE A 87 -19.26 15.11 6.92
C ILE A 87 -19.79 13.82 7.58
N LEU A 88 -19.24 12.66 7.22
CA LEU A 88 -19.62 11.38 7.83
C LEU A 88 -19.18 11.30 9.29
N GLU A 89 -17.97 11.74 9.62
CA GLU A 89 -17.47 11.81 11.00
C GLU A 89 -18.30 12.77 11.87
N GLU A 90 -18.70 13.92 11.32
CA GLU A 90 -19.59 14.87 12.01
C GLU A 90 -20.95 14.25 12.28
N ALA A 91 -21.55 13.59 11.28
CA ALA A 91 -22.86 12.94 11.42
C ALA A 91 -22.86 11.79 12.43
N LEU A 92 -21.74 11.05 12.55
CA LEU A 92 -21.61 9.91 13.49
C LEU A 92 -21.20 10.34 14.90
N ARG A 93 -20.79 11.59 15.12
CA ARG A 93 -20.41 12.11 16.45
C ARG A 93 -21.62 12.41 17.33
N GLU A 94 -22.79 12.61 16.73
CA GLU A 94 -24.02 12.96 17.44
C GLU A 94 -24.83 11.74 17.92
N GLU A 95 -24.33 10.50 17.68
CA GLU A 95 -24.86 9.24 18.22
C GLU A 95 -24.09 8.79 19.47
#